data_AF-A0A7J5ZD57-F1
#
_entry.id   AF-A0A7J5ZD57-F1
#
_cell.length_a   1.000
_cell.length_b   1.000
_cell.length_c   1.000
_cell.angle_alpha   90.00
_cell.angle_beta   90.00
_cell.angle_gamma   90.00
#
_symmetry.space_group_name_H-M   'P 1'
#
loop_
_entity.id
_entity.type
_entity.pdbx_description
1 polymer ?
#
loop_
_entity_poly.entity_id
_entity_poly.type
_entity_poly.pdbx_seq_one_letter_code
_entity_poly.pdbx_strand_id
1 'polypeptide(L)'
;MEPAAELVPACPAPLAFPPSSVAWWQPEQGRGLSTEKSPEVKKLQRDANQTQIISRCSSYVNGKRMSALQELQLLEIMCSCFQEQSRDTVRQLMFSALFSLQGNQADESRMALLGKLVSMAIAVGRVPILECAASWLQRTHRVYCVRLAQVLVDDYCSLVPGSGPTLQNIHSASPRFCCQFITAVTTLYDLTTEELTPPLELLQMIVSWIQDDPRLVLINFLNTPLSGNHPISSLDVTPLGGLMRWCHTRETRETRSSLDQWQHRERGEVGPLFSALHLSVLQVLMLLPNILNEKGLYGRLALLQMESLASLTSDLSRLLDQADKHAPSTDTRALPQLALDRLAQALQVSMANGALLCSREDLRAICSRLPHNNLLQLVLSGPVMYYNNIHSPAMAFSPHAAHSPIASHPTHPTHTPLPTHPPLPTHPSSHPQYPAQPFMTGMSFPFRPSH
;
A
#
# COMPACT_ATOMS: atom_id res chain seq x y z
N MET A 1 -35.44 75.21 10.90
CA MET A 1 -34.74 75.62 12.13
C MET A 1 -33.30 75.20 11.95
N GLU A 2 -32.42 76.18 11.77
CA GLU A 2 -30.96 76.02 11.84
C GLU A 2 -30.50 76.00 13.32
N PRO A 3 -29.19 75.80 13.64
CA PRO A 3 -28.12 75.15 12.88
C PRO A 3 -27.35 74.11 13.75
N ALA A 4 -26.24 73.55 13.23
CA ALA A 4 -24.98 73.35 13.96
C ALA A 4 -23.86 72.91 13.01
N ALA A 5 -22.61 73.33 13.27
CA ALA A 5 -21.41 72.96 12.51
C ALA A 5 -20.22 72.75 13.48
N GLU A 6 -18.99 72.70 12.94
CA GLU A 6 -17.70 72.49 13.65
C GLU A 6 -17.44 71.05 14.16
N LEU A 7 -16.20 70.55 14.27
CA LEU A 7 -14.86 71.16 14.06
C LEU A 7 -13.86 70.13 13.46
N VAL A 8 -12.71 70.58 12.97
CA VAL A 8 -11.67 69.77 12.27
C VAL A 8 -10.43 69.56 13.14
N PRO A 9 -9.71 68.43 12.99
CA PRO A 9 -8.26 68.50 12.81
C PRO A 9 -7.77 67.65 11.62
N ALA A 10 -6.53 67.89 11.16
CA ALA A 10 -6.00 67.37 9.88
C ALA A 10 -4.58 66.77 9.98
N CYS A 11 -4.15 66.13 8.89
CA CYS A 11 -2.79 65.61 8.60
C CYS A 11 -2.33 64.37 9.38
N PRO A 12 -1.28 63.64 8.91
CA PRO A 12 -0.45 63.87 7.72
C PRO A 12 -0.55 62.78 6.62
N ALA A 13 0.03 63.06 5.45
CA ALA A 13 0.13 62.12 4.32
C ALA A 13 1.53 61.46 4.24
N PRO A 14 1.65 60.17 3.86
CA PRO A 14 2.93 59.52 3.62
C PRO A 14 3.37 59.60 2.15
N LEU A 15 4.37 60.44 1.89
CA LEU A 15 5.48 60.27 0.93
C LEU A 15 5.24 59.44 -0.35
N ALA A 16 5.22 60.12 -1.50
CA ALA A 16 5.42 59.48 -2.80
C ALA A 16 6.89 59.07 -3.00
N PHE A 17 7.13 57.86 -3.53
CA PHE A 17 8.46 57.43 -3.99
C PHE A 17 8.70 57.85 -5.45
N PRO A 18 9.93 58.23 -5.84
CA PRO A 18 10.23 58.63 -7.21
C PRO A 18 10.34 57.42 -8.16
N PRO A 19 10.03 57.58 -9.45
CA PRO A 19 10.27 56.56 -10.45
C PRO A 19 11.76 56.48 -10.79
N SER A 20 12.47 55.49 -10.24
CA SER A 20 13.86 55.22 -10.58
C SER A 20 13.98 54.56 -11.97
N SER A 21 14.75 55.19 -12.85
CA SER A 21 14.85 54.86 -14.28
C SER A 21 15.23 53.40 -14.56
N VAL A 22 14.49 52.75 -15.46
CA VAL A 22 14.92 51.51 -16.11
C VAL A 22 16.04 51.84 -17.09
N ALA A 23 17.28 51.71 -16.65
CA ALA A 23 18.46 51.82 -17.51
C ALA A 23 18.55 50.58 -18.43
N TRP A 24 18.60 50.81 -19.74
CA TRP A 24 18.69 49.74 -20.72
C TRP A 24 20.08 49.10 -20.71
N TRP A 25 20.17 47.83 -20.34
CA TRP A 25 21.39 47.04 -20.48
C TRP A 25 21.51 46.53 -21.92
N GLN A 26 22.52 47.01 -22.66
CA GLN A 26 22.93 46.42 -23.93
C GLN A 26 23.93 45.28 -23.67
N PRO A 27 23.78 44.10 -24.30
CA PRO A 27 24.78 43.05 -24.21
C PRO A 27 25.91 43.28 -25.23
N GLU A 28 27.13 43.52 -24.75
CA GLU A 28 28.32 43.43 -25.62
C GLU A 28 28.54 41.99 -26.11
N GLN A 29 28.96 41.84 -27.36
CA GLN A 29 29.24 40.54 -27.96
C GLN A 29 30.69 40.09 -27.65
N GLY A 30 30.87 39.01 -26.89
CA GLY A 30 32.21 38.50 -26.59
C GLY A 30 32.27 37.07 -26.08
N ARG A 31 32.66 36.13 -26.97
CA ARG A 31 33.23 34.79 -26.69
C ARG A 31 32.73 34.05 -25.43
N GLY A 32 31.83 33.08 -25.60
CA GLY A 32 31.47 32.14 -24.53
C GLY A 32 32.42 30.94 -24.41
N LEU A 33 32.49 30.37 -23.21
CA LEU A 33 32.70 28.94 -22.90
C LEU A 33 32.32 28.70 -21.43
N SER A 34 31.68 27.57 -21.13
CA SER A 34 31.32 27.09 -19.77
C SER A 34 30.58 28.11 -18.86
N THR A 35 29.27 28.29 -19.09
CA THR A 35 28.38 29.09 -18.23
C THR A 35 27.99 28.39 -16.92
N GLU A 36 28.97 28.04 -16.08
CA GLU A 36 28.66 27.66 -14.71
C GLU A 36 28.18 28.89 -13.93
N LYS A 37 26.84 29.06 -13.83
CA LYS A 37 26.22 30.13 -13.06
C LYS A 37 26.78 30.15 -11.63
N SER A 38 27.25 31.32 -11.19
CA SER A 38 27.75 31.55 -9.82
C SER A 38 26.78 30.99 -8.77
N PRO A 39 27.28 30.42 -7.64
CA PRO A 39 26.43 29.88 -6.59
C PRO A 39 25.43 30.90 -6.02
N GLU A 40 25.76 32.19 -6.03
CA GLU A 40 24.83 33.26 -5.63
C GLU A 40 23.72 33.48 -6.67
N VAL A 41 24.03 33.45 -7.96
CA VAL A 41 23.03 33.52 -9.04
C VAL A 41 22.13 32.27 -9.01
N LYS A 42 22.70 31.09 -8.76
CA LYS A 42 21.97 29.83 -8.51
C LYS A 42 21.12 29.89 -7.22
N LYS A 43 21.42 30.78 -6.26
CA LYS A 43 20.59 30.99 -5.05
C LYS A 43 19.45 31.98 -5.34
N LEU A 44 19.77 33.18 -5.84
CA LEU A 44 18.80 34.21 -6.20
C LEU A 44 17.72 33.70 -7.17
N GLN A 45 18.10 32.86 -8.14
CA GLN A 45 17.14 32.23 -9.05
C GLN A 45 16.16 31.30 -8.30
N ARG A 46 16.63 30.51 -7.32
CA ARG A 46 15.75 29.63 -6.52
C ARG A 46 14.83 30.43 -5.60
N ASP A 47 15.36 31.46 -4.95
CA ASP A 47 14.59 32.34 -4.07
C ASP A 47 13.48 33.08 -4.87
N ALA A 48 13.79 33.54 -6.09
CA ALA A 48 12.83 34.10 -7.04
C ALA A 48 11.81 33.06 -7.53
N ASN A 49 12.26 31.87 -7.98
CA ASN A 49 11.39 30.77 -8.43
C ASN A 49 10.39 30.37 -7.33
N GLN A 50 10.85 30.22 -6.08
CA GLN A 50 10.02 29.86 -4.94
C GLN A 50 8.96 30.95 -4.64
N THR A 51 9.36 32.23 -4.66
CA THR A 51 8.44 33.36 -4.48
C THR A 51 7.40 33.42 -5.61
N GLN A 52 7.81 33.17 -6.85
CA GLN A 52 6.94 33.11 -8.02
C GLN A 52 5.95 31.94 -7.96
N ILE A 53 6.37 30.76 -7.50
CA ILE A 53 5.49 29.60 -7.26
C ILE A 53 4.43 29.97 -6.22
N ILE A 54 4.82 30.47 -5.05
CA ILE A 54 3.86 30.82 -3.97
C ILE A 54 2.84 31.86 -4.46
N SER A 55 3.27 32.89 -5.19
CA SER A 55 2.39 33.93 -5.75
C SER A 55 1.42 33.39 -6.82
N ARG A 56 1.90 32.56 -7.76
CA ARG A 56 1.08 31.96 -8.82
C ARG A 56 0.14 30.87 -8.28
N CYS A 57 0.60 30.00 -7.39
CA CYS A 57 -0.23 29.00 -6.73
C CYS A 57 -1.31 29.67 -5.87
N SER A 58 -0.99 30.72 -5.11
CA SER A 58 -1.98 31.51 -4.37
C SER A 58 -3.02 32.14 -5.32
N SER A 59 -2.59 32.67 -6.46
CA SER A 59 -3.52 33.21 -7.47
C SER A 59 -4.47 32.12 -8.02
N TYR A 60 -3.94 30.95 -8.38
CA TYR A 60 -4.71 29.81 -8.88
C TYR A 60 -5.71 29.29 -7.83
N VAL A 61 -5.25 29.12 -6.58
CA VAL A 61 -6.04 28.61 -5.45
C VAL A 61 -7.16 29.57 -5.04
N ASN A 62 -6.97 30.88 -5.20
CA ASN A 62 -8.00 31.89 -5.02
C ASN A 62 -8.95 32.04 -6.23
N GLY A 63 -9.06 31.02 -7.10
CA GLY A 63 -10.02 30.98 -8.21
C GLY A 63 -9.73 31.94 -9.37
N LYS A 64 -8.57 32.59 -9.42
CA LYS A 64 -8.21 33.51 -10.50
C LYS A 64 -7.91 32.71 -11.77
N ARG A 65 -8.81 32.74 -12.75
CA ARG A 65 -8.65 32.05 -14.05
C ARG A 65 -7.27 32.31 -14.67
N MET A 66 -6.47 31.26 -14.76
CA MET A 66 -5.26 31.20 -15.58
C MET A 66 -5.59 30.54 -16.93
N SER A 67 -4.84 30.87 -17.98
CA SER A 67 -4.92 30.14 -19.25
C SER A 67 -4.16 28.81 -19.15
N ALA A 68 -4.49 27.84 -20.01
CA ALA A 68 -3.80 26.54 -20.05
C ALA A 68 -2.27 26.67 -20.21
N LEU A 69 -1.80 27.67 -20.98
CA LEU A 69 -0.37 27.98 -21.12
C LEU A 69 0.24 28.51 -19.82
N GLN A 70 -0.47 29.36 -19.08
CA GLN A 70 0.00 29.88 -17.78
C GLN A 70 0.02 28.79 -16.70
N GLU A 71 -0.91 27.83 -16.77
CA GLU A 71 -0.96 26.65 -15.92
C GLU A 71 0.20 25.69 -16.23
N LEU A 72 0.42 25.34 -17.50
CA LEU A 72 1.54 24.51 -17.92
C LEU A 72 2.89 25.13 -17.48
N GLN A 73 3.08 26.44 -17.71
CA GLN A 73 4.26 27.17 -17.22
C GLN A 73 4.41 27.12 -15.69
N LEU A 74 3.30 27.11 -14.93
CA LEU A 74 3.38 26.96 -13.48
C LEU A 74 3.87 25.55 -13.10
N LEU A 75 3.33 24.51 -13.74
CA LEU A 75 3.75 23.13 -13.53
C LEU A 75 5.23 22.91 -13.92
N GLU A 76 5.69 23.48 -15.03
CA GLU A 76 7.10 23.46 -15.45
C GLU A 76 8.03 24.12 -14.44
N ILE A 77 7.66 25.30 -13.91
CA ILE A 77 8.43 26.01 -12.88
C ILE A 77 8.45 25.21 -11.57
N MET A 78 7.32 24.60 -11.19
CA MET A 78 7.25 23.71 -10.02
C MET A 78 8.15 22.48 -10.20
N CYS A 79 8.05 21.76 -11.31
CA CYS A 79 8.91 20.63 -11.66
C CYS A 79 10.40 21.00 -11.61
N SER A 80 10.77 22.14 -12.19
CA SER A 80 12.15 22.65 -12.18
C SER A 80 12.61 22.97 -10.76
N CYS A 81 11.80 23.65 -9.95
CA CYS A 81 12.15 24.01 -8.58
C CYS A 81 12.30 22.77 -7.68
N PHE A 82 11.36 21.82 -7.72
CA PHE A 82 11.47 20.56 -6.97
C PHE A 82 12.68 19.71 -7.42
N GLN A 83 13.09 19.79 -8.69
CA GLN A 83 14.31 19.14 -9.20
C GLN A 83 15.59 19.84 -8.70
N GLU A 84 15.62 21.17 -8.65
CA GLU A 84 16.77 21.98 -8.20
C GLU A 84 16.99 21.95 -6.67
N GLN A 85 15.94 21.71 -5.87
CA GLN A 85 16.05 21.66 -4.42
C GLN A 85 16.67 20.33 -3.95
N SER A 86 17.92 20.37 -3.52
CA SER A 86 18.71 19.22 -3.06
C SER A 86 18.41 18.73 -1.64
N ARG A 87 17.58 19.45 -0.86
CA ARG A 87 17.24 19.10 0.52
C ARG A 87 15.82 18.53 0.61
N ASP A 88 15.71 17.23 0.82
CA ASP A 88 14.42 16.53 0.95
C ASP A 88 13.46 17.18 1.94
N THR A 89 13.95 17.56 3.13
CA THR A 89 13.14 18.26 4.15
C THR A 89 12.54 19.56 3.62
N VAL A 90 13.27 20.30 2.77
CA VAL A 90 12.79 21.55 2.17
C VAL A 90 11.74 21.24 1.10
N ARG A 91 11.94 20.21 0.28
CA ARG A 91 10.94 19.75 -0.69
C ARG A 91 9.63 19.35 0.00
N GLN A 92 9.71 18.50 1.03
CA GLN A 92 8.54 18.05 1.79
C GLN A 92 7.80 19.21 2.49
N LEU A 93 8.53 20.19 3.05
CA LEU A 93 7.94 21.41 3.62
C LEU A 93 7.26 22.29 2.55
N MET A 94 7.90 22.51 1.40
CA MET A 94 7.31 23.26 0.28
C MET A 94 6.04 22.58 -0.25
N PHE A 95 6.07 21.25 -0.43
CA PHE A 95 4.92 20.48 -0.89
C PHE A 95 3.76 20.53 0.12
N SER A 96 4.07 20.39 1.42
CA SER A 96 3.09 20.51 2.50
C SER A 96 2.49 21.92 2.60
N ALA A 97 3.27 22.97 2.35
CA ALA A 97 2.78 24.34 2.34
C ALA A 97 1.85 24.63 1.14
N LEU A 98 2.14 24.05 -0.03
CA LEU A 98 1.33 24.22 -1.25
C LEU A 98 0.03 23.39 -1.23
N PHE A 99 0.09 22.18 -0.68
CA PHE A 99 -0.99 21.18 -0.72
C PHE A 99 -1.50 20.78 0.66
N SER A 100 -1.38 21.67 1.66
CA SER A 100 -2.08 21.53 2.94
C SER A 100 -3.58 21.77 2.73
N LEU A 101 -4.38 20.75 3.06
CA LEU A 101 -5.83 20.81 2.96
C LEU A 101 -6.43 21.23 4.30
N GLN A 102 -7.52 21.99 4.28
CA GLN A 102 -8.12 22.62 5.47
C GLN A 102 -9.65 22.46 5.56
N GLY A 103 -10.26 21.70 4.65
CA GLY A 103 -11.72 21.52 4.56
C GLY A 103 -12.43 22.72 3.95
N ASN A 104 -11.78 23.48 3.06
CA ASN A 104 -12.33 24.71 2.48
C ASN A 104 -12.35 24.69 0.94
N GLN A 105 -13.07 25.62 0.31
CA GLN A 105 -13.27 25.63 -1.15
C GLN A 105 -11.97 25.79 -1.97
N ALA A 106 -10.91 26.35 -1.37
CA ALA A 106 -9.59 26.43 -2.00
C ALA A 106 -8.91 25.05 -2.12
N ASP A 107 -9.34 24.04 -1.35
CA ASP A 107 -8.84 22.67 -1.46
C ASP A 107 -9.20 22.01 -2.78
N GLU A 108 -10.31 22.38 -3.41
CA GLU A 108 -10.66 21.90 -4.75
C GLU A 108 -9.63 22.37 -5.79
N SER A 109 -9.23 23.63 -5.73
CA SER A 109 -8.17 24.18 -6.57
C SER A 109 -6.79 23.57 -6.23
N ARG A 110 -6.48 23.35 -4.94
CA ARG A 110 -5.25 22.65 -4.53
C ARG A 110 -5.20 21.22 -5.08
N MET A 111 -6.30 20.47 -4.98
CA MET A 111 -6.41 19.11 -5.50
C MET A 111 -6.30 19.05 -7.02
N ALA A 112 -6.93 19.98 -7.74
CA ALA A 112 -6.81 20.07 -9.20
C ALA A 112 -5.35 20.36 -9.64
N LEU A 113 -4.67 21.28 -8.96
CA LEU A 113 -3.25 21.57 -9.23
C LEU A 113 -2.33 20.40 -8.84
N LEU A 114 -2.62 19.72 -7.73
CA LEU A 114 -1.89 18.55 -7.25
C LEU A 114 -1.98 17.38 -8.25
N GLY A 115 -3.19 17.06 -8.73
CA GLY A 115 -3.40 16.02 -9.73
C GLY A 115 -2.56 16.27 -10.99
N LYS A 116 -2.68 17.47 -11.56
CA LYS A 116 -1.89 17.89 -12.75
C LYS A 116 -0.38 17.89 -12.50
N LEU A 117 0.08 18.28 -11.31
CA LEU A 117 1.50 18.27 -10.96
C LEU A 117 2.05 16.84 -10.82
N VAL A 118 1.31 15.93 -10.17
CA VAL A 118 1.73 14.53 -10.01
C VAL A 118 1.65 13.81 -11.36
N SER A 119 0.62 14.08 -12.16
CA SER A 119 0.51 13.58 -13.54
C SER A 119 1.67 14.06 -14.42
N MET A 120 2.00 15.35 -14.43
CA MET A 120 3.17 15.84 -15.16
C MET A 120 4.50 15.29 -14.59
N ALA A 121 4.57 15.05 -13.28
CA ALA A 121 5.75 14.41 -12.67
C ALA A 121 5.90 12.94 -13.05
N ILE A 122 4.79 12.21 -13.28
CA ILE A 122 4.77 10.87 -13.86
C ILE A 122 5.30 10.94 -15.31
N ALA A 123 4.67 11.76 -16.16
CA ALA A 123 5.02 11.90 -17.58
C ALA A 123 6.49 12.31 -17.85
N VAL A 124 7.07 13.13 -16.97
CA VAL A 124 8.43 13.69 -17.13
C VAL A 124 9.42 13.12 -16.09
N GLY A 125 9.10 11.99 -15.44
CA GLY A 125 10.01 11.25 -14.57
C GLY A 125 10.54 12.02 -13.35
N ARG A 126 9.76 12.96 -12.78
CA ARG A 126 10.20 13.88 -11.72
C ARG A 126 10.09 13.24 -10.32
N VAL A 127 10.92 12.24 -10.06
CA VAL A 127 11.05 11.53 -8.77
C VAL A 127 11.00 12.46 -7.53
N PRO A 128 11.64 13.64 -7.48
CA PRO A 128 11.52 14.56 -6.34
C PRO A 128 10.09 14.99 -5.96
N ILE A 129 9.17 15.05 -6.94
CA ILE A 129 7.75 15.33 -6.71
C ILE A 129 7.01 14.05 -6.28
N LEU A 130 7.33 12.90 -6.89
CA LEU A 130 6.70 11.62 -6.56
C LEU A 130 6.98 11.20 -5.10
N GLU A 131 8.20 11.43 -4.60
CA GLU A 131 8.56 11.20 -3.18
C GLU A 131 7.87 12.18 -2.22
N CYS A 132 7.50 13.38 -2.68
CA CYS A 132 6.66 14.30 -1.91
C CYS A 132 5.18 13.88 -1.94
N ALA A 133 4.67 13.46 -3.10
CA ALA A 133 3.32 12.92 -3.24
C ALA A 133 3.10 11.63 -2.43
N ALA A 134 4.10 10.74 -2.37
CA ALA A 134 4.08 9.56 -1.49
C ALA A 134 3.97 9.94 -0.01
N SER A 135 4.78 10.91 0.43
CA SER A 135 4.74 11.45 1.79
C SER A 135 3.44 12.20 2.11
N TRP A 136 2.78 12.78 1.11
CA TRP A 136 1.48 13.43 1.25
C TRP A 136 0.34 12.39 1.33
N LEU A 137 0.32 11.39 0.43
CA LEU A 137 -0.64 10.27 0.43
C LEU A 137 -0.67 9.54 1.77
N GLN A 138 0.50 9.36 2.40
CA GLN A 138 0.64 8.74 3.71
C GLN A 138 -0.01 9.53 4.86
N ARG A 139 -0.02 10.86 4.78
CA ARG A 139 -0.37 11.77 5.89
C ARG A 139 -1.74 12.44 5.72
N THR A 140 -2.29 12.40 4.52
CA THR A 140 -3.58 13.02 4.18
C THR A 140 -4.75 12.06 4.44
N HIS A 141 -5.92 12.65 4.73
CA HIS A 141 -7.18 11.93 4.91
C HIS A 141 -7.57 11.13 3.63
N ARG A 142 -7.91 9.85 3.79
CA ARG A 142 -8.11 8.84 2.73
C ARG A 142 -8.90 9.31 1.51
N VAL A 143 -9.94 10.13 1.70
CA VAL A 143 -10.79 10.67 0.61
C VAL A 143 -9.99 11.47 -0.42
N TYR A 144 -9.02 12.29 0.00
CA TYR A 144 -8.22 13.06 -0.94
C TYR A 144 -7.14 12.20 -1.63
N CYS A 145 -6.66 11.16 -0.95
CA CYS A 145 -5.75 10.18 -1.52
C CYS A 145 -6.43 9.36 -2.62
N VAL A 146 -7.66 8.92 -2.38
CA VAL A 146 -8.56 8.28 -3.36
C VAL A 146 -8.84 9.22 -4.55
N ARG A 147 -9.13 10.51 -4.30
CA ARG A 147 -9.32 11.51 -5.37
C ARG A 147 -8.08 11.72 -6.23
N LEU A 148 -6.89 11.76 -5.63
CA LEU A 148 -5.64 11.86 -6.40
C LEU A 148 -5.42 10.60 -7.24
N ALA A 149 -5.70 9.41 -6.67
CA ALA A 149 -5.60 8.16 -7.39
C ALA A 149 -6.56 8.08 -8.59
N GLN A 150 -7.82 8.50 -8.42
CA GLN A 150 -8.81 8.57 -9.51
C GLN A 150 -8.30 9.40 -10.69
N VAL A 151 -7.82 10.63 -10.44
CA VAL A 151 -7.28 11.51 -11.50
C VAL A 151 -6.14 10.85 -12.28
N LEU A 152 -5.26 10.12 -11.59
CA LEU A 152 -4.14 9.44 -12.23
C LEU A 152 -4.56 8.17 -12.99
N VAL A 153 -5.56 7.44 -12.52
CA VAL A 153 -6.14 6.31 -13.27
C VAL A 153 -6.88 6.81 -14.51
N ASP A 154 -7.58 7.96 -14.40
CA ASP A 154 -8.21 8.58 -15.56
C ASP A 154 -7.18 9.03 -16.60
N ASP A 155 -6.14 9.76 -16.19
CA ASP A 155 -5.05 10.21 -17.09
C ASP A 155 -4.33 9.03 -17.79
N TYR A 156 -4.02 7.95 -17.06
CA TYR A 156 -3.10 6.88 -17.52
C TYR A 156 -3.72 5.53 -17.89
N CYS A 157 -5.01 5.31 -17.61
CA CYS A 157 -5.71 4.05 -17.88
C CYS A 157 -7.12 4.22 -18.47
N SER A 158 -7.67 5.44 -18.54
CA SER A 158 -9.01 5.70 -19.10
C SER A 158 -9.00 6.65 -20.32
N LEU A 159 -8.26 7.76 -20.25
CA LEU A 159 -8.37 8.88 -21.19
C LEU A 159 -7.37 8.83 -22.36
N VAL A 160 -6.18 8.25 -22.16
CA VAL A 160 -5.10 8.25 -23.15
C VAL A 160 -4.66 6.81 -23.46
N PRO A 161 -5.20 6.18 -24.53
CA PRO A 161 -4.83 4.82 -24.91
C PRO A 161 -3.32 4.66 -25.13
N GLY A 162 -2.74 3.62 -24.54
CA GLY A 162 -1.29 3.35 -24.64
C GLY A 162 -0.41 4.29 -23.81
N SER A 163 -0.97 5.08 -22.88
CA SER A 163 -0.20 5.86 -21.92
C SER A 163 0.29 5.05 -20.70
N GLY A 164 -0.36 3.92 -20.39
CA GLY A 164 0.00 3.00 -19.30
C GLY A 164 1.50 2.70 -19.13
N PRO A 165 2.29 2.45 -20.19
CA PRO A 165 3.76 2.29 -20.10
C PRO A 165 4.50 3.46 -19.43
N THR A 166 3.94 4.67 -19.45
CA THR A 166 4.49 5.85 -18.76
C THR A 166 4.43 5.66 -17.24
N LEU A 167 3.29 5.21 -16.73
CA LEU A 167 3.09 4.91 -15.32
C LEU A 167 3.83 3.62 -14.92
N GLN A 168 3.80 2.58 -15.77
CA GLN A 168 4.47 1.28 -15.61
C GLN A 168 5.93 1.41 -15.13
N ASN A 169 6.71 2.34 -15.71
CA ASN A 169 8.14 2.49 -15.43
C ASN A 169 8.46 3.01 -14.01
N ILE A 170 7.49 3.61 -13.30
CA ILE A 170 7.75 4.37 -12.07
C ILE A 170 8.07 3.52 -10.85
N HIS A 171 7.66 2.23 -10.83
CA HIS A 171 8.00 1.33 -9.72
C HIS A 171 9.52 1.27 -9.46
N SER A 172 10.32 1.37 -10.54
CA SER A 172 11.80 1.39 -10.47
C SER A 172 12.38 2.71 -9.95
N ALA A 173 11.66 3.83 -10.12
CA ALA A 173 12.15 5.18 -9.90
C ALA A 173 11.61 5.85 -8.61
N SER A 174 10.39 5.51 -8.19
CA SER A 174 9.77 5.93 -6.94
C SER A 174 8.87 4.81 -6.38
N PRO A 175 9.44 3.69 -5.90
CA PRO A 175 8.66 2.59 -5.34
C PRO A 175 7.83 3.01 -4.11
N ARG A 176 8.26 4.03 -3.37
CA ARG A 176 7.44 4.66 -2.30
C ARG A 176 6.13 5.22 -2.85
N PHE A 177 6.16 5.91 -3.99
CA PHE A 177 4.98 6.44 -4.64
C PHE A 177 4.08 5.32 -5.15
N CYS A 178 4.63 4.32 -5.86
CA CYS A 178 3.87 3.16 -6.32
C CYS A 178 3.18 2.42 -5.16
N CYS A 179 3.87 2.16 -4.04
CA CYS A 179 3.25 1.55 -2.86
C CYS A 179 2.05 2.35 -2.32
N GLN A 180 2.17 3.68 -2.23
CA GLN A 180 1.08 4.56 -1.78
C GLN A 180 -0.06 4.65 -2.80
N PHE A 181 0.27 4.67 -4.10
CA PHE A 181 -0.70 4.66 -5.19
C PHE A 181 -1.51 3.36 -5.21
N ILE A 182 -0.86 2.19 -5.05
CA ILE A 182 -1.56 0.89 -4.92
C ILE A 182 -2.52 0.92 -3.72
N THR A 183 -2.12 1.46 -2.57
CA THR A 183 -3.03 1.59 -1.40
C THR A 183 -4.21 2.50 -1.71
N ALA A 184 -3.99 3.60 -2.43
CA ALA A 184 -5.06 4.52 -2.81
C ALA A 184 -6.04 3.91 -3.83
N VAL A 185 -5.57 3.25 -4.90
CA VAL A 185 -6.46 2.62 -5.91
C VAL A 185 -7.18 1.38 -5.39
N THR A 186 -6.59 0.62 -4.46
CA THR A 186 -7.27 -0.51 -3.81
C THR A 186 -8.26 -0.06 -2.72
N THR A 187 -8.19 1.21 -2.29
CA THR A 187 -9.23 1.89 -1.48
C THR A 187 -10.31 2.52 -2.35
N LEU A 188 -9.98 2.96 -3.58
CA LEU A 188 -10.90 3.50 -4.58
C LEU A 188 -11.79 2.42 -5.17
N TYR A 189 -11.18 1.38 -5.77
CA TYR A 189 -11.88 0.26 -6.38
C TYR A 189 -12.04 -0.87 -5.37
N ASP A 190 -12.93 -0.68 -4.40
CA ASP A 190 -13.16 -1.67 -3.33
C ASP A 190 -13.93 -2.93 -3.79
N LEU A 191 -14.41 -2.97 -5.04
CA LEU A 191 -15.23 -4.03 -5.60
C LEU A 191 -16.53 -4.30 -4.81
N THR A 192 -17.12 -3.30 -4.15
CA THR A 192 -18.46 -3.44 -3.54
C THR A 192 -19.60 -3.20 -4.53
N THR A 193 -19.49 -2.25 -5.45
CA THR A 193 -20.40 -2.05 -6.61
C THR A 193 -19.69 -2.32 -7.95
N GLU A 194 -20.42 -2.52 -9.04
CA GLU A 194 -19.80 -2.85 -10.34
C GLU A 194 -18.99 -1.68 -10.92
N GLU A 195 -19.44 -0.44 -10.65
CA GLU A 195 -18.75 0.82 -10.92
C GLU A 195 -17.36 0.89 -10.24
N LEU A 196 -17.19 0.25 -9.08
CA LEU A 196 -15.94 0.22 -8.32
C LEU A 196 -15.03 -0.97 -8.70
N THR A 197 -14.98 -1.27 -10.00
CA THR A 197 -14.09 -2.27 -10.60
C THR A 197 -12.89 -1.59 -11.26
N PRO A 198 -11.62 -1.99 -10.98
CA PRO A 198 -10.46 -1.32 -11.55
C PRO A 198 -10.33 -1.60 -13.05
N PRO A 199 -9.84 -0.64 -13.87
CA PRO A 199 -9.51 -0.87 -15.27
C PRO A 199 -8.51 -2.01 -15.47
N LEU A 200 -8.61 -2.72 -16.61
CA LEU A 200 -7.75 -3.88 -16.90
C LEU A 200 -6.26 -3.51 -16.97
N GLU A 201 -5.93 -2.38 -17.62
CA GLU A 201 -4.55 -1.87 -17.70
C GLU A 201 -3.95 -1.61 -16.31
N LEU A 202 -4.74 -1.02 -15.40
CA LEU A 202 -4.33 -0.77 -14.01
C LEU A 202 -4.06 -2.07 -13.25
N LEU A 203 -4.91 -3.09 -13.43
CA LEU A 203 -4.71 -4.40 -12.82
C LEU A 203 -3.45 -5.10 -13.36
N GLN A 204 -3.25 -5.11 -14.68
CA GLN A 204 -2.05 -5.68 -15.32
C GLN A 204 -0.76 -5.02 -14.81
N MET A 205 -0.76 -3.69 -14.73
CA MET A 205 0.35 -2.88 -14.21
C MET A 205 0.66 -3.20 -12.74
N ILE A 206 -0.36 -3.24 -11.87
CA ILE A 206 -0.15 -3.55 -10.44
C ILE A 206 0.32 -4.98 -10.23
N VAL A 207 -0.22 -5.96 -10.99
CA VAL A 207 0.24 -7.36 -10.92
C VAL A 207 1.71 -7.46 -11.31
N SER A 208 2.11 -6.88 -12.45
CA SER A 208 3.51 -6.91 -12.90
C SER A 208 4.46 -6.25 -11.89
N TRP A 209 4.15 -5.07 -11.37
CA TRP A 209 4.97 -4.41 -10.34
C TRP A 209 5.24 -5.26 -9.08
N ILE A 210 4.24 -6.02 -8.62
CA ILE A 210 4.37 -6.87 -7.43
C ILE A 210 5.10 -8.17 -7.77
N GLN A 211 5.01 -8.66 -9.01
CA GLN A 211 5.82 -9.79 -9.50
C GLN A 211 7.30 -9.41 -9.69
N ASP A 212 7.59 -8.18 -10.15
CA ASP A 212 8.94 -7.66 -10.34
C ASP A 212 9.65 -7.37 -9.00
N ASP A 213 8.97 -6.74 -8.02
CA ASP A 213 9.43 -6.66 -6.63
C ASP A 213 8.27 -6.82 -5.61
N PRO A 214 8.10 -7.99 -4.99
CA PRO A 214 7.13 -8.18 -3.91
C PRO A 214 7.38 -7.26 -2.69
N ARG A 215 8.61 -6.76 -2.47
CA ARG A 215 8.91 -5.85 -1.36
C ARG A 215 8.32 -4.46 -1.56
N LEU A 216 7.90 -4.11 -2.79
CA LEU A 216 7.19 -2.87 -3.12
C LEU A 216 5.99 -2.65 -2.20
N VAL A 217 5.16 -3.68 -2.00
CA VAL A 217 3.97 -3.67 -1.14
C VAL A 217 4.31 -3.34 0.33
N LEU A 218 5.54 -3.61 0.75
CA LEU A 218 6.00 -3.39 2.12
C LEU A 218 6.88 -2.14 2.27
N ILE A 219 7.25 -1.45 1.18
CA ILE A 219 8.28 -0.40 1.23
C ILE A 219 7.86 0.79 2.11
N ASN A 220 6.58 1.14 2.15
CA ASN A 220 6.07 2.18 3.03
C ASN A 220 6.19 1.77 4.52
N PHE A 221 5.77 0.55 4.88
CA PHE A 221 5.96 -0.02 6.22
C PHE A 221 7.45 -0.11 6.62
N LEU A 222 8.31 -0.56 5.71
CA LEU A 222 9.76 -0.66 5.94
C LEU A 222 10.37 0.68 6.32
N ASN A 223 9.91 1.77 5.71
CA ASN A 223 10.48 3.12 5.81
C ASN A 223 9.77 4.07 6.79
N THR A 224 8.68 3.64 7.42
CA THR A 224 7.89 4.48 8.34
C THR A 224 8.33 4.26 9.79
N PRO A 225 8.66 5.31 10.56
CA PRO A 225 8.79 5.19 12.00
C PRO A 225 7.40 4.96 12.62
N LEU A 226 7.22 3.84 13.32
CA LEU A 226 5.95 3.42 13.91
C LEU A 226 5.65 4.17 15.21
N SER A 227 5.62 5.50 15.13
CA SER A 227 5.17 6.39 16.21
C SER A 227 3.65 6.52 16.16
N GLY A 228 2.96 6.33 17.29
CA GLY A 228 1.51 6.15 17.38
C GLY A 228 0.60 7.33 17.00
N ASN A 229 1.11 8.35 16.29
CA ASN A 229 0.35 9.53 15.85
C ASN A 229 0.00 9.46 14.34
N HIS A 230 -0.33 8.27 13.82
CA HIS A 230 -0.99 8.18 12.52
C HIS A 230 -2.43 8.72 12.63
N PRO A 231 -2.89 9.58 11.71
CA PRO A 231 -4.29 10.01 11.70
C PRO A 231 -5.20 8.79 11.50
N ILE A 232 -6.23 8.63 12.34
CA ILE A 232 -7.19 7.49 12.32
C ILE A 232 -7.92 7.35 10.97
N SER A 233 -7.80 8.35 10.10
CA SER A 233 -8.46 8.47 8.80
C SER A 233 -7.49 8.56 7.61
N SER A 234 -6.19 8.26 7.77
CA SER A 234 -5.24 8.11 6.66
C SER A 234 -5.52 6.83 5.84
N LEU A 235 -4.72 6.60 4.79
CA LEU A 235 -4.61 5.27 4.17
C LEU A 235 -3.92 4.26 5.11
N ASP A 236 -4.12 2.97 4.81
CA ASP A 236 -3.38 1.86 5.43
C ASP A 236 -1.87 1.96 5.18
N VAL A 237 -1.06 1.38 6.08
CA VAL A 237 0.41 1.42 5.99
C VAL A 237 0.94 0.55 4.84
N THR A 238 0.16 -0.41 4.34
CA THR A 238 0.47 -1.25 3.17
C THR A 238 -0.81 -1.54 2.37
N PRO A 239 -0.74 -1.77 1.06
CA PRO A 239 -1.93 -2.13 0.26
C PRO A 239 -2.42 -3.57 0.47
N LEU A 240 -1.82 -4.36 1.37
CA LEU A 240 -2.14 -5.78 1.57
C LEU A 240 -3.65 -6.05 1.76
N GLY A 241 -4.34 -5.26 2.58
CA GLY A 241 -5.78 -5.45 2.83
C GLY A 241 -6.64 -5.24 1.59
N GLY A 242 -6.31 -4.24 0.77
CA GLY A 242 -7.00 -3.93 -0.48
C GLY A 242 -6.71 -4.95 -1.60
N LEU A 243 -5.43 -5.31 -1.77
CA LEU A 243 -5.03 -6.36 -2.73
C LEU A 243 -5.61 -7.73 -2.34
N MET A 244 -5.71 -8.04 -1.05
CA MET A 244 -6.38 -9.24 -0.57
C MET A 244 -7.87 -9.21 -0.94
N ARG A 245 -8.59 -8.10 -0.71
CA ARG A 245 -10.00 -7.96 -1.14
C ARG A 245 -10.17 -8.21 -2.65
N TRP A 246 -9.26 -7.69 -3.49
CA TRP A 246 -9.27 -7.92 -4.94
C TRP A 246 -9.22 -9.42 -5.30
N CYS A 247 -8.41 -10.22 -4.60
CA CYS A 247 -8.21 -11.65 -4.90
C CYS A 247 -9.47 -12.51 -4.75
N HIS A 248 -10.42 -12.12 -3.89
CA HIS A 248 -11.63 -12.90 -3.56
C HIS A 248 -12.88 -12.35 -4.25
N THR A 249 -13.02 -11.02 -4.31
CA THR A 249 -14.29 -10.40 -4.70
C THR A 249 -14.62 -10.55 -6.18
N ARG A 250 -13.62 -10.63 -7.08
CA ARG A 250 -13.79 -10.79 -8.53
C ARG A 250 -14.62 -12.04 -8.90
N GLU A 251 -14.32 -13.18 -8.29
CA GLU A 251 -14.80 -14.48 -8.78
C GLU A 251 -16.30 -14.67 -8.52
N THR A 252 -16.79 -14.14 -7.40
CA THR A 252 -18.22 -14.10 -7.06
C THR A 252 -19.06 -13.17 -7.96
N ARG A 253 -18.41 -12.27 -8.73
CA ARG A 253 -19.07 -11.36 -9.69
C ARG A 253 -19.16 -11.95 -11.09
N GLU A 254 -18.18 -12.74 -11.52
CA GLU A 254 -18.22 -13.34 -12.86
C GLU A 254 -19.42 -14.28 -13.05
N THR A 255 -19.89 -14.88 -11.94
CA THR A 255 -21.18 -15.60 -11.87
C THR A 255 -22.38 -14.76 -12.35
N ARG A 256 -22.41 -13.46 -12.03
CA ARG A 256 -23.52 -12.54 -12.40
C ARG A 256 -23.47 -12.18 -13.88
N SER A 257 -22.27 -11.91 -14.38
CA SER A 257 -21.98 -11.56 -15.78
C SER A 257 -22.09 -12.75 -16.76
N SER A 258 -22.97 -13.71 -16.45
CA SER A 258 -23.27 -14.89 -17.26
C SER A 258 -24.55 -14.72 -18.11
N LEU A 259 -25.27 -13.59 -17.96
CA LEU A 259 -26.58 -13.37 -18.57
C LEU A 259 -26.65 -12.16 -19.54
N ASP A 260 -25.62 -11.30 -19.56
CA ASP A 260 -25.53 -10.13 -20.46
C ASP A 260 -24.16 -10.00 -21.15
N GLN A 261 -24.16 -9.28 -22.29
CA GLN A 261 -23.12 -9.36 -23.33
C GLN A 261 -21.80 -8.63 -23.01
N TRP A 262 -21.02 -9.16 -22.07
CA TRP A 262 -19.59 -8.83 -21.99
C TRP A 262 -18.81 -9.61 -23.05
N GLN A 263 -18.09 -8.88 -23.90
CA GLN A 263 -17.52 -9.40 -25.14
C GLN A 263 -16.54 -10.56 -24.88
N HIS A 264 -16.62 -11.61 -25.72
CA HIS A 264 -15.86 -12.86 -25.58
C HIS A 264 -14.32 -12.75 -25.59
N ARG A 265 -13.76 -11.54 -25.68
CA ARG A 265 -12.33 -11.28 -25.82
C ARG A 265 -11.59 -11.13 -24.49
N GLU A 266 -12.18 -10.47 -23.50
CA GLU A 266 -11.49 -10.16 -22.24
C GLU A 266 -11.50 -11.33 -21.23
N ARG A 267 -12.51 -12.20 -21.29
CA ARG A 267 -12.74 -13.27 -20.30
C ARG A 267 -11.54 -14.23 -20.16
N GLY A 268 -10.73 -14.39 -21.21
CA GLY A 268 -9.55 -15.27 -21.18
C GLY A 268 -8.35 -14.73 -20.39
N GLU A 269 -8.17 -13.40 -20.29
CA GLU A 269 -6.93 -12.81 -19.76
C GLU A 269 -7.00 -12.48 -18.27
N VAL A 270 -8.18 -12.13 -17.75
CA VAL A 270 -8.27 -11.56 -16.39
C VAL A 270 -8.28 -12.61 -15.27
N GLY A 271 -8.80 -13.82 -15.50
CA GLY A 271 -8.73 -14.93 -14.54
C GLY A 271 -7.28 -15.29 -14.13
N PRO A 272 -6.36 -15.43 -15.09
CA PRO A 272 -4.92 -15.51 -14.83
C PRO A 272 -4.36 -14.37 -13.99
N LEU A 273 -4.77 -13.11 -14.24
CA LEU A 273 -4.28 -11.95 -13.48
C LEU A 273 -4.68 -11.99 -12.00
N PHE A 274 -5.92 -12.37 -11.66
CA PHE A 274 -6.31 -12.52 -10.25
C PHE A 274 -5.64 -13.73 -9.58
N SER A 275 -5.33 -14.78 -10.34
CA SER A 275 -4.54 -15.92 -9.85
C SER A 275 -3.09 -15.53 -9.57
N ALA A 276 -2.47 -14.74 -10.46
CA ALA A 276 -1.15 -14.16 -10.29
C ALA A 276 -1.09 -13.16 -9.14
N LEU A 277 -2.10 -12.29 -9.00
CA LEU A 277 -2.24 -11.36 -7.87
C LEU A 277 -2.30 -12.11 -6.54
N HIS A 278 -3.16 -13.13 -6.44
CA HIS A 278 -3.30 -13.95 -5.23
C HIS A 278 -1.98 -14.62 -4.84
N LEU A 279 -1.31 -15.28 -5.80
CA LEU A 279 0.03 -15.86 -5.57
C LEU A 279 1.04 -14.80 -5.11
N SER A 280 1.03 -13.62 -5.71
CA SER A 280 1.92 -12.52 -5.35
C SER A 280 1.64 -12.01 -3.92
N VAL A 281 0.37 -11.86 -3.53
CA VAL A 281 -0.02 -11.50 -2.15
C VAL A 281 0.45 -12.57 -1.16
N LEU A 282 0.29 -13.87 -1.46
CA LEU A 282 0.82 -14.94 -0.62
C LEU A 282 2.35 -14.88 -0.50
N GLN A 283 3.07 -14.60 -1.59
CA GLN A 283 4.52 -14.41 -1.57
C GLN A 283 4.95 -13.22 -0.69
N VAL A 284 4.26 -12.08 -0.77
CA VAL A 284 4.52 -10.92 0.11
C VAL A 284 4.30 -11.30 1.58
N LEU A 285 3.23 -12.03 1.90
CA LEU A 285 2.95 -12.49 3.25
C LEU A 285 4.06 -13.42 3.78
N MET A 286 4.61 -14.30 2.94
CA MET A 286 5.74 -15.19 3.29
C MET A 286 7.06 -14.44 3.55
N LEU A 287 7.22 -13.18 3.10
CA LEU A 287 8.39 -12.34 3.41
C LEU A 287 8.29 -11.66 4.79
N LEU A 288 7.10 -11.55 5.36
CA LEU A 288 6.86 -10.79 6.59
C LEU A 288 7.57 -11.29 7.85
N PRO A 289 7.76 -12.60 8.11
CA PRO A 289 8.37 -13.05 9.38
C PRO A 289 9.78 -12.47 9.56
N ASN A 290 10.57 -12.46 8.50
CA ASN A 290 11.94 -11.94 8.52
C ASN A 290 11.93 -10.43 8.83
N ILE A 291 11.11 -9.66 8.10
CA ILE A 291 10.99 -8.20 8.24
C ILE A 291 10.44 -7.81 9.63
N LEU A 292 9.47 -8.55 10.15
CA LEU A 292 8.88 -8.31 11.47
C LEU A 292 9.84 -8.70 12.60
N ASN A 293 10.67 -9.74 12.43
CA ASN A 293 11.72 -10.10 13.37
C ASN A 293 12.86 -9.06 13.36
N GLU A 294 13.35 -8.63 12.18
CA GLU A 294 14.35 -7.57 12.03
C GLU A 294 13.95 -6.26 12.74
N LYS A 295 12.65 -5.93 12.72
CA LYS A 295 12.10 -4.74 13.42
C LYS A 295 11.68 -4.98 14.87
N GLY A 296 11.73 -6.21 15.39
CA GLY A 296 11.27 -6.54 16.76
C GLY A 296 9.73 -6.44 16.96
N LEU A 297 8.97 -6.60 15.88
CA LEU A 297 7.51 -6.43 15.78
C LEU A 297 6.73 -7.75 15.61
N TYR A 298 7.42 -8.87 15.45
CA TYR A 298 6.77 -10.18 15.26
C TYR A 298 5.84 -10.51 16.43
N GLY A 299 4.59 -10.87 16.13
CA GLY A 299 3.54 -11.10 17.13
C GLY A 299 3.05 -9.85 17.88
N ARG A 300 3.49 -8.64 17.50
CA ARG A 300 3.12 -7.36 18.14
C ARG A 300 2.37 -6.39 17.22
N LEU A 301 2.55 -6.52 15.90
CA LEU A 301 1.88 -5.70 14.90
C LEU A 301 1.23 -6.59 13.83
N ALA A 302 -0.08 -6.50 13.70
CA ALA A 302 -0.79 -7.01 12.54
C ALA A 302 -0.74 -5.96 11.41
N LEU A 303 -0.50 -6.40 10.17
CA LEU A 303 -0.65 -5.57 8.97
C LEU A 303 -2.06 -5.72 8.37
N LEU A 304 -2.75 -6.82 8.65
CA LEU A 304 -4.16 -7.02 8.33
C LEU A 304 -5.00 -6.84 9.60
N GLN A 305 -5.82 -5.78 9.62
CA GLN A 305 -6.72 -5.48 10.74
C GLN A 305 -7.94 -6.42 10.74
N MET A 306 -8.43 -6.75 11.94
CA MET A 306 -9.52 -7.72 12.11
C MET A 306 -10.85 -7.19 11.55
N GLU A 307 -11.08 -5.89 11.66
CA GLU A 307 -12.23 -5.14 11.16
C GLU A 307 -12.30 -5.18 9.62
N SER A 308 -11.15 -5.03 8.95
CA SER A 308 -11.05 -5.11 7.48
C SER A 308 -11.39 -6.51 6.96
N LEU A 309 -10.98 -7.55 7.70
CA LEU A 309 -11.34 -8.93 7.40
C LEU A 309 -12.80 -9.27 7.75
N ALA A 310 -13.36 -8.66 8.79
CA ALA A 310 -14.80 -8.76 9.11
C ALA A 310 -15.66 -8.11 8.01
N SER A 311 -15.27 -6.94 7.48
CA SER A 311 -15.85 -6.35 6.27
C SER A 311 -15.77 -7.33 5.10
N LEU A 312 -14.56 -7.76 4.72
CA LEU A 312 -14.33 -8.65 3.58
C LEU A 312 -15.20 -9.91 3.66
N THR A 313 -15.31 -10.51 4.84
CA THR A 313 -16.10 -11.73 5.07
C THR A 313 -17.61 -11.47 4.97
N SER A 314 -18.08 -10.34 5.50
CA SER A 314 -19.48 -9.92 5.39
C SER A 314 -19.87 -9.58 3.95
N ASP A 315 -18.98 -8.93 3.21
CA ASP A 315 -19.14 -8.61 1.80
C ASP A 315 -19.10 -9.86 0.93
N LEU A 316 -18.16 -10.79 1.17
CA LEU A 316 -18.09 -12.06 0.47
C LEU A 316 -19.35 -12.91 0.68
N SER A 317 -19.84 -13.03 1.93
CA SER A 317 -21.14 -13.66 2.23
C SER A 317 -22.27 -13.00 1.42
N ARG A 318 -22.40 -11.67 1.46
CA ARG A 318 -23.41 -10.92 0.69
C ARG A 318 -23.34 -11.17 -0.83
N LEU A 319 -22.14 -11.33 -1.38
CA LEU A 319 -21.95 -11.59 -2.82
C LEU A 319 -22.28 -13.04 -3.19
N LEU A 320 -21.93 -14.01 -2.34
CA LEU A 320 -22.26 -15.44 -2.47
C LEU A 320 -23.77 -15.68 -2.33
N ASP A 321 -24.42 -15.06 -1.33
CA ASP A 321 -25.88 -15.10 -1.10
C ASP A 321 -26.70 -14.52 -2.25
N GLN A 322 -26.07 -13.74 -3.13
CA GLN A 322 -26.65 -13.20 -4.36
C GLN A 322 -26.32 -14.08 -5.56
N ALA A 323 -25.14 -14.71 -5.61
CA ALA A 323 -24.75 -15.63 -6.68
C ALA A 323 -25.61 -16.91 -6.72
N ASP A 324 -25.82 -17.58 -5.57
CA ASP A 324 -26.60 -18.84 -5.51
C ASP A 324 -28.09 -18.64 -5.87
N LYS A 325 -28.62 -17.42 -5.69
CA LYS A 325 -29.99 -17.04 -6.13
C LYS A 325 -30.16 -16.89 -7.64
N HIS A 326 -29.07 -16.70 -8.38
CA HIS A 326 -29.11 -16.42 -9.82
C HIS A 326 -28.56 -17.56 -10.68
N ALA A 327 -27.78 -18.49 -10.12
CA ALA A 327 -27.20 -19.60 -10.89
C ALA A 327 -27.16 -20.94 -10.11
N PRO A 328 -28.22 -21.77 -10.18
CA PRO A 328 -28.28 -23.06 -9.50
C PRO A 328 -27.48 -24.20 -10.19
N SER A 329 -26.81 -23.93 -11.30
CA SER A 329 -26.05 -24.90 -12.11
C SER A 329 -24.72 -25.32 -11.47
N THR A 330 -24.36 -26.59 -11.63
CA THR A 330 -23.21 -27.23 -10.97
C THR A 330 -21.88 -26.53 -11.26
N ASP A 331 -21.61 -26.19 -12.52
CA ASP A 331 -20.34 -25.58 -12.93
C ASP A 331 -20.17 -24.17 -12.35
N THR A 332 -21.28 -23.44 -12.16
CA THR A 332 -21.27 -22.09 -11.59
C THR A 332 -20.93 -22.07 -10.10
N ARG A 333 -20.93 -23.23 -9.42
CA ARG A 333 -20.49 -23.36 -8.01
C ARG A 333 -18.97 -23.42 -7.84
N ALA A 334 -18.20 -23.59 -8.92
CA ALA A 334 -16.74 -23.62 -8.87
C ALA A 334 -16.14 -22.26 -8.48
N LEU A 335 -16.64 -21.15 -9.05
CA LEU A 335 -16.17 -19.79 -8.75
C LEU A 335 -16.41 -19.38 -7.27
N PRO A 336 -17.61 -19.58 -6.68
CA PRO A 336 -17.83 -19.49 -5.23
C PRO A 336 -16.83 -20.25 -4.36
N GLN A 337 -16.50 -21.50 -4.73
CA GLN A 337 -15.56 -22.32 -3.94
C GLN A 337 -14.12 -21.84 -4.08
N LEU A 338 -13.68 -21.42 -5.28
CA LEU A 338 -12.34 -20.88 -5.50
C LEU A 338 -12.09 -19.59 -4.69
N ALA A 339 -13.10 -18.71 -4.58
CA ALA A 339 -13.02 -17.52 -3.74
C ALA A 339 -12.82 -17.86 -2.25
N LEU A 340 -13.48 -18.93 -1.77
CA LEU A 340 -13.36 -19.42 -0.39
C LEU A 340 -12.04 -20.14 -0.14
N ASP A 341 -11.55 -20.93 -1.11
CA ASP A 341 -10.22 -21.55 -1.06
C ASP A 341 -9.11 -20.49 -1.01
N ARG A 342 -9.19 -19.46 -1.85
CA ARG A 342 -8.27 -18.31 -1.80
C ARG A 342 -8.36 -17.55 -0.48
N LEU A 343 -9.55 -17.40 0.10
CA LEU A 343 -9.69 -16.77 1.42
C LEU A 343 -9.02 -17.63 2.49
N ALA A 344 -9.29 -18.94 2.52
CA ALA A 344 -8.67 -19.87 3.45
C ALA A 344 -7.13 -19.87 3.35
N GLN A 345 -6.58 -19.88 2.13
CA GLN A 345 -5.13 -19.75 1.90
C GLN A 345 -4.57 -18.42 2.44
N ALA A 346 -5.22 -17.29 2.11
CA ALA A 346 -4.79 -15.97 2.56
C ALA A 346 -4.82 -15.86 4.09
N LEU A 347 -5.86 -16.40 4.74
CA LEU A 347 -5.98 -16.49 6.20
C LEU A 347 -4.86 -17.34 6.81
N GLN A 348 -4.69 -18.57 6.33
CA GLN A 348 -3.69 -19.50 6.85
C GLN A 348 -2.28 -18.93 6.76
N VAL A 349 -1.92 -18.37 5.59
CA VAL A 349 -0.60 -17.76 5.37
C VAL A 349 -0.46 -16.48 6.20
N SER A 350 -1.49 -15.65 6.32
CA SER A 350 -1.43 -14.42 7.14
C SER A 350 -1.23 -14.71 8.63
N MET A 351 -1.91 -15.72 9.18
CA MET A 351 -1.74 -16.13 10.58
C MET A 351 -0.36 -16.78 10.80
N ALA A 352 0.05 -17.69 9.91
CA ALA A 352 1.32 -18.40 10.04
C ALA A 352 2.56 -17.48 9.96
N ASN A 353 2.45 -16.35 9.23
CA ASN A 353 3.52 -15.39 9.05
C ASN A 353 3.42 -14.14 9.95
N GLY A 354 2.45 -14.09 10.88
CA GLY A 354 2.26 -12.98 11.81
C GLY A 354 1.68 -11.69 11.20
N ALA A 355 1.13 -11.75 9.99
CA ALA A 355 0.49 -10.62 9.32
C ALA A 355 -0.91 -10.30 9.88
N LEU A 356 -1.60 -11.33 10.37
CA LEU A 356 -2.90 -11.28 11.05
C LEU A 356 -2.73 -11.87 12.45
N LEU A 357 -3.15 -11.13 13.48
CA LEU A 357 -3.06 -11.53 14.89
C LEU A 357 -4.46 -11.71 15.47
N CYS A 358 -5.02 -12.92 15.37
CA CYS A 358 -6.33 -13.29 15.92
C CYS A 358 -6.33 -14.72 16.48
N SER A 359 -7.30 -15.05 17.33
CA SER A 359 -7.55 -16.45 17.73
C SER A 359 -8.32 -17.21 16.64
N ARG A 360 -8.46 -18.53 16.79
CA ARG A 360 -9.33 -19.32 15.90
C ARG A 360 -10.81 -19.13 16.26
N GLU A 361 -11.09 -18.69 17.47
CA GLU A 361 -12.41 -18.35 18.00
C GLU A 361 -12.94 -17.09 17.29
N ASP A 362 -12.12 -16.04 17.20
CA ASP A 362 -12.44 -14.81 16.45
C ASP A 362 -12.68 -15.12 14.97
N LEU A 363 -11.79 -15.93 14.37
CA LEU A 363 -11.89 -16.30 12.96
C LEU A 363 -13.13 -17.16 12.68
N ARG A 364 -13.48 -18.09 13.59
CA ARG A 364 -14.74 -18.85 13.52
C ARG A 364 -15.97 -17.96 13.67
N ALA A 365 -15.94 -16.97 14.56
CA ALA A 365 -17.04 -16.02 14.72
C ALA A 365 -17.27 -15.21 13.42
N ILE A 366 -16.20 -14.71 12.80
CA ILE A 366 -16.28 -13.91 11.57
C ILE A 366 -16.66 -14.76 10.36
N CYS A 367 -16.02 -15.92 10.16
CA CYS A 367 -16.29 -16.81 9.03
C CYS A 367 -17.59 -17.65 9.17
N SER A 368 -18.29 -17.58 10.31
CA SER A 368 -19.55 -18.30 10.57
C SER A 368 -20.66 -18.08 9.53
N ARG A 369 -20.61 -16.94 8.81
CA ARG A 369 -21.55 -16.56 7.76
C ARG A 369 -21.19 -17.05 6.34
N LEU A 370 -20.04 -17.68 6.16
CA LEU A 370 -19.63 -18.21 4.85
C LEU A 370 -20.22 -19.61 4.63
N PRO A 371 -20.59 -19.98 3.39
CA PRO A 371 -21.03 -21.34 3.08
C PRO A 371 -19.87 -22.33 3.21
N HIS A 372 -20.20 -23.63 3.31
CA HIS A 372 -19.22 -24.68 3.54
C HIS A 372 -18.15 -24.75 2.43
N ASN A 373 -16.89 -24.70 2.85
CA ASN A 373 -15.71 -24.93 2.03
C ASN A 373 -14.70 -25.76 2.84
N ASN A 374 -14.10 -26.78 2.23
CA ASN A 374 -13.28 -27.77 2.93
C ASN A 374 -11.96 -27.17 3.44
N LEU A 375 -11.31 -26.29 2.67
CA LEU A 375 -10.04 -25.69 3.05
C LEU A 375 -10.24 -24.67 4.18
N LEU A 376 -11.29 -23.85 4.11
CA LEU A 376 -11.68 -22.92 5.16
C LEU A 376 -11.97 -23.65 6.49
N GLN A 377 -12.73 -24.75 6.47
CA GLN A 377 -13.00 -25.54 7.68
C GLN A 377 -11.74 -26.17 8.28
N LEU A 378 -10.77 -26.56 7.44
CA LEU A 378 -9.45 -27.03 7.89
C LEU A 378 -8.68 -25.89 8.59
N VAL A 379 -8.72 -24.66 8.06
CA VAL A 379 -8.06 -23.48 8.66
C VAL A 379 -8.74 -23.07 9.98
N LEU A 380 -10.08 -23.08 10.04
CA LEU A 380 -10.88 -22.73 11.23
C LEU A 380 -10.73 -23.75 12.38
N SER A 381 -10.55 -25.03 12.05
CA SER A 381 -10.17 -26.08 13.01
C SER A 381 -8.69 -25.95 13.40
N GLY A 382 -7.86 -25.68 12.40
CA GLY A 382 -6.40 -25.71 12.44
C GLY A 382 -5.83 -27.13 12.34
N PRO A 383 -4.52 -27.31 12.59
CA PRO A 383 -3.88 -28.61 12.48
C PRO A 383 -4.54 -29.65 13.38
N VAL A 384 -4.76 -30.86 12.85
CA VAL A 384 -5.14 -32.04 13.63
C VAL A 384 -3.95 -32.41 14.53
N MET A 385 -3.96 -31.86 15.74
CA MET A 385 -2.97 -32.16 16.77
C MET A 385 -3.17 -33.60 17.25
N TYR A 386 -2.48 -34.54 16.61
CA TYR A 386 -2.25 -35.86 17.16
C TYR A 386 -1.47 -35.69 18.47
N TYR A 387 -2.19 -35.74 19.60
CA TYR A 387 -1.63 -35.88 20.94
C TYR A 387 -0.95 -37.24 21.08
N ASN A 388 0.25 -37.39 20.52
CA ASN A 388 1.14 -38.47 20.87
C ASN A 388 1.71 -38.16 22.26
N ASN A 389 1.00 -38.62 23.31
CA ASN A 389 1.35 -38.36 24.71
C ASN A 389 2.69 -39.01 25.09
N ILE A 390 3.80 -38.32 24.82
CA ILE A 390 5.14 -38.61 25.35
C ILE A 390 5.98 -37.31 25.28
N HIS A 391 6.26 -36.74 26.46
CA HIS A 391 7.29 -35.73 26.75
C HIS A 391 7.23 -34.34 26.07
N SER A 392 6.43 -33.42 26.64
CA SER A 392 6.88 -32.07 27.03
C SER A 392 5.90 -31.43 28.03
N PRO A 393 6.35 -30.63 29.01
CA PRO A 393 5.52 -30.15 30.11
C PRO A 393 4.65 -28.93 29.73
N ALA A 394 3.42 -28.88 30.25
CA ALA A 394 2.52 -27.75 30.05
C ALA A 394 2.82 -26.58 31.03
N MET A 395 3.04 -25.38 30.51
CA MET A 395 2.97 -24.16 31.32
C MET A 395 1.51 -23.71 31.46
N ALA A 396 0.87 -24.12 32.55
CA ALA A 396 -0.50 -23.73 32.90
C ALA A 396 -0.51 -22.70 34.03
N PHE A 397 -0.77 -21.43 33.71
CA PHE A 397 -1.23 -20.45 34.69
C PHE A 397 -2.75 -20.59 34.84
N SER A 398 -3.22 -20.93 36.04
CA SER A 398 -4.61 -20.70 36.45
C SER A 398 -4.69 -20.59 37.98
N PRO A 399 -5.28 -19.53 38.55
CA PRO A 399 -5.41 -19.39 39.99
C PRO A 399 -6.69 -20.05 40.51
N HIS A 400 -6.62 -20.68 41.69
CA HIS A 400 -7.57 -20.49 42.79
C HIS A 400 -7.01 -21.14 44.09
N ALA A 401 -7.62 -20.86 45.24
CA ALA A 401 -6.99 -20.97 46.55
C ALA A 401 -7.44 -22.19 47.39
N ALA A 402 -6.56 -22.59 48.33
CA ALA A 402 -6.80 -23.43 49.53
C ALA A 402 -7.42 -24.83 49.29
N HIS A 403 -6.90 -25.93 49.84
CA HIS A 403 -6.68 -26.20 51.27
C HIS A 403 -5.69 -27.37 51.48
N SER A 404 -5.01 -27.39 52.63
CA SER A 404 -4.26 -28.55 53.17
C SER A 404 -5.02 -29.13 54.38
N PRO A 405 -4.86 -30.42 54.76
CA PRO A 405 -3.69 -30.82 55.58
C PRO A 405 -3.17 -32.28 55.43
N ILE A 406 -1.93 -32.54 55.93
CA ILE A 406 -1.43 -33.77 56.62
C ILE A 406 -1.69 -35.15 55.96
N ALA A 407 -0.73 -36.02 55.63
CA ALA A 407 0.76 -36.08 55.76
C ALA A 407 1.32 -37.13 54.72
N SER A 408 2.42 -37.91 54.82
CA SER A 408 3.38 -38.29 55.88
C SER A 408 4.75 -38.80 55.32
N HIS A 409 5.27 -39.95 55.79
CA HIS A 409 6.61 -40.53 55.54
C HIS A 409 6.51 -42.10 55.54
N PRO A 410 7.54 -42.94 55.22
CA PRO A 410 8.98 -42.65 55.04
C PRO A 410 9.80 -43.40 53.93
N THR A 411 11.10 -43.05 53.84
CA THR A 411 12.31 -43.87 53.45
C THR A 411 12.55 -44.44 52.03
N HIS A 412 13.55 -43.85 51.32
CA HIS A 412 14.86 -44.41 50.85
C HIS A 412 15.00 -45.78 50.11
N PRO A 413 16.12 -46.06 49.36
CA PRO A 413 17.22 -45.18 48.88
C PRO A 413 17.69 -45.37 47.39
N THR A 414 18.45 -44.36 46.93
CA THR A 414 19.59 -44.30 45.96
C THR A 414 20.10 -45.56 45.23
N HIS A 415 20.40 -45.44 43.92
CA HIS A 415 21.61 -46.00 43.26
C HIS A 415 22.01 -45.19 41.98
N THR A 416 23.23 -45.39 41.47
CA THR A 416 23.93 -44.52 40.50
C THR A 416 24.13 -45.11 39.08
N PRO A 417 24.42 -44.29 38.04
CA PRO A 417 24.53 -44.71 36.63
C PRO A 417 25.98 -44.87 36.12
N LEU A 418 26.17 -45.58 34.99
CA LEU A 418 27.24 -45.51 33.93
C LEU A 418 27.06 -46.72 32.95
N PRO A 419 27.75 -46.84 31.78
CA PRO A 419 28.17 -45.84 30.79
C PRO A 419 27.80 -46.22 29.31
N THR A 420 28.26 -45.40 28.35
CA THR A 420 28.12 -45.51 26.87
C THR A 420 29.13 -46.43 26.16
N HIS A 421 28.82 -46.94 24.95
CA HIS A 421 29.80 -47.42 23.96
C HIS A 421 29.38 -47.12 22.47
N PRO A 422 30.28 -47.22 21.45
CA PRO A 422 30.29 -46.32 20.27
C PRO A 422 29.95 -46.96 18.89
N PRO A 423 29.82 -46.16 17.80
CA PRO A 423 29.45 -46.61 16.45
C PRO A 423 30.64 -46.89 15.49
N LEU A 424 30.39 -47.63 14.39
CA LEU A 424 31.31 -47.94 13.27
C LEU A 424 30.52 -47.98 11.91
N PRO A 425 31.11 -48.12 10.70
CA PRO A 425 31.04 -47.04 9.71
C PRO A 425 30.49 -47.43 8.30
N THR A 426 30.51 -46.44 7.39
CA THR A 426 30.00 -46.46 6.00
C THR A 426 30.95 -47.07 4.96
N HIS A 427 30.41 -47.56 3.83
CA HIS A 427 31.14 -47.74 2.55
C HIS A 427 30.25 -47.41 1.32
N PRO A 428 30.83 -47.07 0.14
CA PRO A 428 30.09 -46.46 -0.99
C PRO A 428 29.96 -47.34 -2.26
N SER A 429 29.13 -46.91 -3.21
CA SER A 429 29.05 -47.40 -4.61
C SER A 429 28.57 -46.29 -5.57
N SER A 430 28.67 -46.50 -6.90
CA SER A 430 28.96 -45.40 -7.87
C SER A 430 28.13 -45.36 -9.17
N HIS A 431 28.28 -44.24 -9.91
CA HIS A 431 27.81 -43.91 -11.28
C HIS A 431 26.34 -43.46 -11.46
N PRO A 432 26.02 -42.70 -12.53
CA PRO A 432 26.73 -41.54 -13.09
C PRO A 432 25.82 -40.28 -13.23
N GLN A 433 26.42 -39.11 -13.47
CA GLN A 433 25.70 -37.82 -13.47
C GLN A 433 25.16 -37.36 -14.84
N TYR A 434 24.01 -36.70 -14.82
CA TYR A 434 23.62 -35.63 -15.76
C TYR A 434 23.25 -34.36 -14.96
N PRO A 435 23.41 -33.14 -15.50
CA PRO A 435 23.39 -31.92 -14.70
C PRO A 435 21.97 -31.38 -14.44
N ALA A 436 21.61 -31.23 -13.17
CA ALA A 436 20.49 -30.42 -12.71
C ALA A 436 21.02 -29.23 -11.87
N GLN A 437 20.40 -28.05 -12.00
CA GLN A 437 20.80 -26.87 -11.24
C GLN A 437 20.35 -26.95 -9.77
N PRO A 438 21.08 -26.33 -8.82
CA PRO A 438 20.85 -26.51 -7.40
C PRO A 438 19.61 -25.76 -6.89
N PHE A 439 18.53 -26.50 -6.64
CA PHE A 439 17.46 -26.03 -5.77
C PHE A 439 17.87 -26.13 -4.29
N MET A 440 17.28 -25.30 -3.41
CA MET A 440 17.74 -25.15 -2.03
C MET A 440 17.53 -26.43 -1.18
N THR A 441 18.62 -26.96 -0.64
CA THR A 441 18.61 -28.13 0.26
C THR A 441 18.11 -27.74 1.65
N GLY A 442 16.94 -28.25 2.09
CA GLY A 442 16.41 -27.83 3.40
C GLY A 442 15.18 -28.55 3.99
N MET A 443 14.64 -29.61 3.37
CA MET A 443 13.48 -30.35 3.92
C MET A 443 13.66 -31.87 3.78
N SER A 444 13.88 -32.56 4.90
CA SER A 444 13.98 -34.02 4.96
C SER A 444 12.63 -34.66 5.33
N PHE A 445 11.99 -35.35 4.38
CA PHE A 445 10.78 -36.12 4.64
C PHE A 445 11.12 -37.47 5.30
N PRO A 446 10.36 -37.93 6.33
CA PRO A 446 10.54 -39.25 6.92
C PRO A 446 10.01 -40.35 5.97
N PHE A 447 10.88 -41.29 5.62
CA PHE A 447 10.51 -42.47 4.83
C PHE A 447 9.71 -43.46 5.69
N ARG A 448 8.66 -44.09 5.13
CA ARG A 448 7.78 -45.02 5.86
C ARG A 448 8.08 -46.47 5.45
N PRO A 449 8.55 -47.35 6.36
CA PRO A 449 8.63 -48.78 6.08
C PRO A 449 7.24 -49.38 5.91
N SER A 450 7.09 -50.33 4.99
CA SER A 450 5.87 -51.09 4.77
C SER A 450 5.93 -52.43 5.51
N HIS A 451 4.98 -52.67 6.41
CA HIS A 451 4.49 -53.98 6.82
C HIS A 451 3.06 -53.84 7.37
#